data_AF-A0AA96G6P0-F1
#
_entry.id   AF-A0AA96G6P0-F1
#
_cell.length_a   1.000
_cell.length_b   1.000
_cell.length_c   1.000
_cell.angle_alpha   90.00
_cell.angle_beta   90.00
_cell.angle_gamma   90.00
#
_symmetry.space_group_name_H-M   'P 1'
#
loop_
_entity.id
_entity.type
_entity.pdbx_description
1 polymer ?
#
loop_
_entity_poly.entity_id
_entity_poly.type
_entity_poly.pdbx_seq_one_letter_code
_entity_poly.pdbx_strand_id
1 'polypeptide(L)'
;MPCAWSRTKSPQATWRFYIAALAGMTLWLGCASSPSGMAPVSCEVSRLQTADLPERGISAHRGGQLGCPVNTNGAFQRAICLGVHQIELDVRSTADAVLVVSHDDRVTDEQG
;
A
#
# COMPACT_ATOMS: atom_id res chain seq x y z
N MET A 1 -3.73 -39.76 -71.83
CA MET A 1 -4.42 -38.45 -71.79
C MET A 1 -5.47 -38.50 -70.69
N PRO A 2 -5.59 -37.53 -69.76
CA PRO A 2 -4.60 -36.87 -68.88
C PRO A 2 -4.63 -37.52 -67.46
N CYS A 3 -3.58 -37.56 -66.61
CA CYS A 3 -2.74 -36.52 -65.98
C CYS A 3 -3.44 -35.61 -64.94
N ALA A 4 -2.76 -35.46 -63.79
CA ALA A 4 -2.97 -34.58 -62.62
C ALA A 4 -3.92 -35.13 -61.53
N TRP A 5 -3.69 -34.98 -60.22
CA TRP A 5 -2.94 -33.91 -59.53
C TRP A 5 -2.61 -34.33 -58.08
N SER A 6 -1.33 -34.34 -57.70
CA SER A 6 -0.89 -34.46 -56.30
C SER A 6 -0.93 -33.09 -55.63
N ARG A 7 -1.80 -32.92 -54.62
CA ARG A 7 -1.92 -31.70 -53.83
C ARG A 7 -0.80 -31.65 -52.78
N THR A 8 0.26 -30.87 -53.03
CA THR A 8 1.26 -30.56 -51.99
C THR A 8 0.65 -29.56 -51.00
N LYS A 9 0.65 -29.90 -49.70
CA LYS A 9 0.24 -28.98 -48.64
C LYS A 9 1.36 -27.93 -48.46
N SER A 10 0.98 -26.65 -48.45
CA SER A 10 1.91 -25.52 -48.41
C SER A 10 2.59 -25.37 -47.03
N PRO A 11 3.83 -24.85 -46.95
CA PRO A 11 4.60 -24.75 -45.70
C PRO A 11 4.20 -23.56 -44.79
N GLN A 12 3.07 -22.91 -45.07
CA GLN A 12 2.73 -21.59 -44.50
C GLN A 12 2.15 -21.67 -43.07
N ALA A 13 1.96 -22.87 -42.52
CA ALA A 13 1.20 -23.09 -41.28
C ALA A 13 2.05 -23.22 -40.00
N THR A 14 3.37 -23.30 -40.08
CA THR A 14 4.23 -23.64 -38.93
C THR A 14 4.83 -22.43 -38.21
N TRP A 15 4.99 -21.28 -38.87
CA TRP A 15 5.60 -20.08 -38.25
C TRP A 15 4.71 -19.40 -37.20
N ARG A 16 3.38 -19.48 -37.37
CA ARG A 16 2.41 -18.78 -36.49
C ARG A 16 2.40 -19.29 -35.05
N PHE A 17 2.88 -20.51 -34.80
CA PHE A 17 2.93 -21.09 -33.46
C PHE A 17 4.19 -20.69 -32.67
N TYR A 18 5.31 -20.41 -33.35
CA TYR A 18 6.57 -20.08 -32.67
C TYR A 18 6.58 -18.66 -32.06
N ILE A 19 5.91 -17.68 -32.69
CA ILE A 19 5.81 -16.31 -32.15
C ILE A 19 4.96 -16.27 -30.87
N ALA A 20 3.91 -17.09 -30.77
CA ALA A 20 3.04 -17.13 -29.59
C ALA A 20 3.76 -17.69 -28.35
N ALA A 21 4.70 -18.63 -28.52
CA ALA A 21 5.40 -19.27 -27.41
C ALA A 21 6.45 -18.36 -26.74
N LEU A 22 7.12 -17.47 -27.50
CA LEU A 22 8.14 -16.56 -26.96
C LEU A 22 7.53 -15.32 -26.28
N ALA A 23 6.34 -14.89 -26.70
CA ALA A 23 5.64 -13.75 -26.08
C ALA A 23 5.01 -14.10 -24.71
N GLY A 24 4.74 -15.39 -24.44
CA GLY A 24 4.17 -15.83 -23.15
C GLY A 24 5.18 -15.90 -22.00
N MET A 25 6.48 -16.07 -22.29
CA MET A 25 7.51 -16.33 -21.28
C MET A 25 8.10 -15.04 -20.67
N THR A 26 8.00 -13.90 -21.36
CA THR A 26 8.40 -12.59 -20.83
C THR A 26 7.34 -11.96 -19.92
N LEU A 27 6.10 -12.45 -19.94
CA LEU A 27 5.02 -11.93 -19.09
C LEU A 27 5.04 -12.52 -17.66
N TRP A 28 5.75 -13.63 -17.43
CA TRP A 28 5.74 -14.33 -16.13
C TRP A 28 6.85 -13.90 -15.15
N LEU A 29 7.85 -13.13 -15.62
CA LEU A 29 8.97 -12.66 -14.78
C LEU A 29 8.85 -11.17 -14.35
N GLY A 30 7.81 -10.46 -14.79
CA GLY A 30 7.69 -9.00 -14.61
C GLY A 30 7.01 -8.52 -13.32
N CYS A 31 6.44 -9.39 -12.48
CA CYS A 31 5.58 -8.96 -11.36
C CYS A 31 6.24 -8.99 -9.97
N ALA A 32 7.55 -9.23 -9.85
CA ALA A 32 8.21 -9.33 -8.54
C ALA A 32 8.85 -8.02 -8.01
N SER A 33 8.63 -6.88 -8.67
CA SER A 33 8.96 -5.59 -8.05
C SER A 33 7.86 -5.22 -7.05
N SER A 34 7.97 -5.78 -5.84
CA SER A 34 7.26 -5.25 -4.68
C SER A 34 7.58 -3.76 -4.57
N PRO A 35 6.60 -2.85 -4.61
CA PRO A 35 6.88 -1.46 -4.35
C PRO A 35 7.45 -1.37 -2.94
N SER A 36 8.61 -0.75 -2.81
CA SER A 36 9.26 -0.36 -1.55
C SER A 36 8.43 0.73 -0.85
N GLY A 37 7.13 0.48 -0.65
CA GLY A 37 6.23 1.34 0.09
C GLY A 37 6.44 1.09 1.56
N MET A 38 7.24 1.95 2.20
CA MET A 38 7.34 2.14 3.64
C MET A 38 7.44 0.85 4.47
N ALA A 39 8.67 0.40 4.76
CA ALA A 39 8.85 -0.61 5.80
C ALA A 39 8.16 -0.13 7.10
N PRO A 40 7.40 -0.99 7.80
CA PRO A 40 6.75 -0.60 9.04
C PRO A 40 7.79 -0.08 10.04
N VAL A 41 7.49 1.03 10.71
CA VAL A 41 8.35 1.55 11.78
C VAL A 41 8.27 0.55 12.92
N SER A 42 9.27 -0.34 13.02
CA SER A 42 9.38 -1.29 14.12
C SER A 42 10.19 -0.66 15.23
N CYS A 43 9.50 -0.09 16.22
CA CYS A 43 10.05 0.10 17.56
C CYS A 43 9.44 -0.92 18.49
N GLU A 44 10.23 -1.45 19.40
CA GLU A 44 9.73 -2.34 20.44
C GLU A 44 8.97 -1.49 21.48
N VAL A 45 7.64 -1.55 21.43
CA VAL A 45 6.79 -0.89 22.42
C VAL A 45 6.76 -1.77 23.66
N SER A 46 7.69 -1.52 24.58
CA SER A 46 7.65 -2.15 25.90
C SER A 46 6.36 -1.74 26.60
N ARG A 47 5.54 -2.71 27.06
CA ARG A 47 4.39 -2.43 27.93
C ARG A 47 4.92 -1.85 29.23
N LEU A 48 5.00 -0.52 29.32
CA LEU A 48 5.32 0.12 30.58
C LEU A 48 4.17 -0.12 31.57
N GLN A 49 4.52 -0.73 32.70
CA GLN A 49 3.76 -0.63 33.94
C GLN A 49 3.61 0.86 34.27
N THR A 50 2.40 1.28 34.67
CA THR A 50 1.96 2.65 34.97
C THR A 50 3.12 3.64 35.10
N ALA A 51 3.51 4.23 33.97
CA ALA A 51 4.64 5.14 33.92
C ALA A 51 4.23 6.45 34.60
N ASP A 52 5.06 6.91 35.52
CA ASP A 52 4.97 8.25 36.09
C ASP A 52 5.17 9.24 34.93
N LEU A 53 4.07 9.84 34.45
CA LEU A 53 4.12 10.82 33.37
C LEU A 53 4.62 12.15 33.93
N PRO A 54 5.51 12.87 33.21
CA PRO A 54 5.98 14.16 33.68
C PRO A 54 4.81 15.17 33.77
N GLU A 55 4.89 16.09 34.72
CA GLU A 55 3.91 17.19 34.87
C GLU A 55 3.77 18.01 33.57
N ARG A 56 4.84 18.10 32.79
CA ARG A 56 4.86 18.70 31.44
C ARG A 56 5.41 17.69 30.43
N GLY A 57 4.50 17.06 29.69
CA GLY A 57 4.83 16.12 28.63
C GLY A 57 4.85 16.74 27.24
N ILE A 58 5.35 15.96 26.28
CA ILE A 58 5.28 16.23 24.85
C ILE A 58 4.09 15.47 24.27
N SER A 59 3.19 16.20 23.60
CA SER A 59 2.04 15.65 22.90
C SER A 59 2.26 15.70 21.38
N ALA A 60 2.04 14.57 20.70
CA ALA A 60 2.04 14.51 19.24
C ALA A 60 0.68 14.95 18.71
N HIS A 61 0.59 16.20 18.24
CA HIS A 61 -0.60 16.74 17.59
C HIS A 61 -0.96 15.90 16.35
N ARG A 62 -2.10 15.22 16.39
CA ARG A 62 -2.64 14.31 15.37
C ARG A 62 -1.70 13.17 14.99
N GLY A 63 -0.94 12.67 15.97
CA GLY A 63 0.13 11.69 15.75
C GLY A 63 1.42 12.26 15.15
N GLY A 64 1.47 13.56 14.83
CA GLY A 64 2.65 14.25 14.31
C GLY A 64 2.87 14.05 12.81
N GLN A 65 3.24 15.13 12.12
CA GLN A 65 3.51 15.12 10.67
C GLN A 65 4.98 14.74 10.37
N LEU A 66 5.40 13.56 10.81
CA LEU A 66 6.80 13.11 10.71
C LEU A 66 6.98 12.07 9.60
N GLY A 67 6.60 12.41 8.38
CA GLY A 67 6.72 11.52 7.21
C GLY A 67 5.56 10.52 7.07
N CYS A 68 4.55 10.61 7.93
CA CYS A 68 3.26 9.93 7.78
C CYS A 68 2.15 11.00 7.76
N PRO A 69 1.05 10.80 7.03
CA PRO A 69 -0.12 11.67 7.13
C PRO A 69 -0.66 11.67 8.57
N VAL A 70 -1.10 12.82 9.04
CA VAL A 70 -1.68 12.98 10.38
C VAL A 70 -2.94 12.12 10.56
N ASN A 71 -3.29 11.79 11.80
CA ASN A 71 -4.46 10.95 12.13
C ASN A 71 -4.45 9.56 11.46
N THR A 72 -3.25 9.03 11.17
CA THR A 72 -3.07 7.67 10.65
C THR A 72 -2.31 6.78 11.63
N ASN A 73 -2.51 5.46 11.52
CA ASN A 73 -1.75 4.47 12.30
C ASN A 73 -0.23 4.63 12.14
N GLY A 74 0.25 5.00 10.94
CA GLY A 74 1.67 5.23 10.68
C GLY A 74 2.22 6.43 11.45
N ALA A 75 1.44 7.51 11.59
CA ALA A 75 1.82 8.65 12.41
C ALA A 75 1.86 8.27 13.90
N PHE A 76 0.83 7.58 14.39
CA PHE A 76 0.77 7.13 15.79
C PHE A 76 1.90 6.18 16.15
N GLN A 77 2.18 5.18 15.33
CA GLN A 77 3.30 4.26 15.53
C GLN A 77 4.62 5.02 15.61
N ARG A 78 4.86 5.94 14.67
CA ARG A 78 6.07 6.75 14.69
C ARG A 78 6.16 7.63 15.93
N ALA A 79 5.06 8.24 16.37
CA ALA A 79 5.03 9.02 17.61
C ALA A 79 5.38 8.16 18.83
N ILE A 80 4.82 6.95 18.92
CA ILE A 80 5.16 5.97 19.97
C ILE A 80 6.65 5.64 19.92
N CYS A 81 7.21 5.40 18.74
CA CYS A 81 8.63 5.10 18.57
C CYS A 81 9.55 6.25 18.97
N LEU A 82 9.07 7.49 18.89
CA LEU A 82 9.78 8.68 19.35
C LEU A 82 9.65 8.91 20.86
N GLY A 83 8.84 8.12 21.56
CA GLY A 83 8.66 8.23 23.00
C GLY A 83 7.86 9.46 23.42
N VAL A 84 6.89 9.90 22.62
CA VAL A 84 5.99 10.97 23.06
C VAL A 84 5.15 10.51 24.25
N HIS A 85 4.82 11.46 25.13
CA HIS A 85 4.08 11.17 26.36
C HIS A 85 2.58 11.03 26.09
N GLN A 86 2.09 11.75 25.08
CA GLN A 86 0.70 11.75 24.68
C GLN A 86 0.59 11.81 23.15
N ILE A 87 -0.47 11.21 22.62
CA ILE A 87 -0.93 11.40 21.25
C ILE A 87 -2.24 12.16 21.31
N GLU A 88 -2.32 13.29 20.61
CA GLU A 88 -3.57 13.99 20.38
C GLU A 88 -4.13 13.56 19.02
N LEU A 89 -5.46 13.46 18.92
CA LEU A 89 -6.18 13.01 17.74
C LEU A 89 -7.61 13.57 17.74
N ASP A 90 -8.18 13.76 16.56
CA ASP A 90 -9.53 14.28 16.36
C ASP A 90 -10.52 13.13 16.14
N VAL A 91 -11.66 13.14 16.84
CA VAL A 91 -12.69 12.11 16.69
C VAL A 91 -13.98 12.72 16.15
N ARG A 92 -14.62 12.02 15.22
CA ARG A 92 -15.97 12.32 14.73
C ARG A 92 -16.84 11.08 14.67
N SER A 93 -18.16 11.28 14.63
CA SER A 93 -19.13 10.22 14.40
C SER A 93 -19.58 10.19 12.95
N THR A 94 -19.73 8.99 12.40
CA THR A 94 -20.41 8.74 11.12
C THR A 94 -21.94 8.75 11.29
N ALA A 95 -22.68 8.69 10.17
CA ALA A 95 -24.15 8.66 10.18
C ALA A 95 -24.73 7.40 10.87
N ASP A 96 -24.00 6.29 10.83
CA ASP A 96 -24.28 5.04 11.54
C ASP A 96 -23.69 5.01 12.96
N ALA A 97 -23.33 6.18 13.51
CA ALA A 97 -22.84 6.38 14.87
C ALA A 97 -21.52 5.67 15.22
N VAL A 98 -20.68 5.37 14.22
CA VAL A 98 -19.33 4.84 14.41
C VAL A 98 -18.34 5.99 14.61
N LEU A 99 -17.46 5.87 15.60
CA LEU A 99 -16.40 6.86 15.81
C LEU A 99 -15.23 6.61 14.84
N VAL A 100 -14.78 7.68 14.20
CA VAL A 100 -13.66 7.70 13.26
C VAL A 100 -12.67 8.78 13.65
N VAL A 101 -11.39 8.59 13.31
CA VAL A 101 -10.36 9.60 13.50
C VAL A 101 -10.32 10.50 12.27
N SER A 102 -10.74 11.76 12.40
CA SER A 102 -10.74 12.74 11.30
C SER A 102 -10.86 14.17 11.82
N HIS A 103 -10.03 15.06 11.28
CA HIS A 103 -10.03 16.48 11.64
C HIS A 103 -11.09 17.30 10.90
N ASP A 104 -11.39 16.97 9.66
CA ASP A 104 -12.31 17.76 8.84
C ASP A 104 -13.74 17.17 8.89
N ASP A 105 -14.72 17.99 8.53
CA ASP A 105 -16.13 17.59 8.45
C ASP A 105 -16.49 16.89 7.13
N ARG A 106 -15.57 16.92 6.15
CA ARG A 106 -15.73 16.33 4.83
C ARG A 106 -14.49 15.52 4.46
N VAL A 107 -14.71 14.48 3.66
CA VAL A 107 -13.65 13.71 3.00
C VAL A 107 -13.48 14.28 1.60
N THR A 108 -12.29 14.77 1.30
CA THR A 108 -11.90 15.26 -0.03
C THR A 108 -11.00 14.25 -0.72
N ASP A 109 -10.97 14.28 -2.05
CA ASP A 109 -9.93 13.59 -2.81
C ASP A 109 -8.65 14.45 -2.87
N GLU A 110 -7.69 14.06 -3.71
CA GLU A 110 -6.43 14.80 -3.88
C GLU A 110 -6.62 16.18 -4.55
N GLN A 111 -7.80 16.46 -5.13
CA GLN A 111 -8.10 17.72 -5.81
C GLN A 111 -8.83 18.74 -4.91
N GLY A 112 -9.40 18.29 -3.78
CA GLY A 112 -10.10 19.16 -2.82
C GLY A 112 -11.60 19.18 -3.03
#